data_AF-A0A4Q1EQ45-F1
#
_entry.id   AF-A0A4Q1EQ45-F1
#
_cell.length_a   1.000
_cell.length_b   1.000
_cell.length_c   1.000
_cell.angle_alpha   90.00
_cell.angle_beta   90.00
_cell.angle_gamma   90.00
#
_symmetry.space_group_name_H-M   'P 1'
#
loop_
_entity.id
_entity.type
_entity.pdbx_description
1 polymer ?
#
loop_
_entity_poly.entity_id
_entity_poly.type
_entity_poly.pdbx_seq_one_letter_code
_entity_poly.pdbx_strand_id
1 'polypeptide(L)'
;MTLIIFIIFLASVLSLVLFKVTSGSMAKWAKLFRIVTLVFSISVFTYWFIKKSAVAFVDNSVGLQVVNKLPQTLDFYLINVNKTDKNITLVPKHIGKIRPEYYRIEYLKMDKSDEYWIVGYLGKKNLVYFSQHSVPNKNIDQIVEVQNYINQSMKLSETAKKQVDAYNYENTKLGIWITLDFLLLFLNLVLLLRKNK
;
A
#
# COMPACT_ATOMS: atom_id res chain seq x y z
N MET A 1 -2.23 -0.72 -11.99
CA MET A 1 -1.17 -1.51 -11.33
C MET A 1 -1.48 -3.00 -11.37
N THR A 2 -2.64 -3.44 -10.85
CA THR A 2 -3.06 -4.86 -10.86
C THR A 2 -2.97 -5.52 -12.24
N LEU A 3 -3.41 -4.84 -13.30
CA LEU A 3 -3.30 -5.35 -14.67
C LEU A 3 -1.85 -5.52 -15.14
N ILE A 4 -0.96 -4.59 -14.78
CA ILE A 4 0.47 -4.67 -15.14
C ILE A 4 1.12 -5.85 -14.42
N ILE A 5 0.85 -6.01 -13.13
CA ILE A 5 1.30 -7.15 -12.31
C ILE A 5 0.81 -8.46 -12.95
N PHE A 6 -0.47 -8.53 -13.32
CA PHE A 6 -1.02 -9.72 -13.97
C PHE A 6 -0.39 -10.04 -15.34
N ILE A 7 -0.05 -9.02 -16.14
CA ILE A 7 0.69 -9.22 -17.41
C ILE A 7 2.10 -9.75 -17.13
N ILE A 8 2.79 -9.21 -16.13
CA ILE A 8 4.12 -9.68 -15.70
C ILE A 8 4.05 -11.14 -15.25
N PHE A 9 3.03 -11.50 -14.49
CA PHE A 9 2.76 -12.88 -14.08
C PHE A 9 2.65 -13.81 -15.29
N LEU A 10 1.75 -13.51 -16.23
CA LEU A 10 1.55 -14.34 -17.42
C LEU A 10 2.81 -14.45 -18.28
N ALA A 11 3.52 -13.34 -18.48
CA ALA A 11 4.78 -13.32 -19.23
C ALA A 11 5.87 -14.15 -18.52
N SER A 12 5.93 -14.10 -17.20
CA SER A 12 6.90 -14.86 -16.40
C SER A 12 6.60 -16.37 -16.39
N VAL A 13 5.32 -16.76 -16.38
CA VAL A 13 4.89 -18.16 -16.56
C VAL A 13 5.23 -18.65 -17.97
N LEU A 14 4.95 -17.85 -19.01
CA LEU A 14 5.30 -18.20 -20.38
C LEU A 14 6.82 -18.33 -20.56
N SER A 15 7.59 -17.42 -19.95
CA SER A 15 9.06 -17.45 -19.91
C SER A 15 9.59 -18.75 -19.29
N LEU A 16 8.91 -19.27 -18.27
CA LEU A 16 9.24 -20.58 -17.66
C LEU A 16 8.95 -21.75 -18.59
N VAL A 17 7.83 -21.75 -19.30
CA VAL A 17 7.50 -22.81 -20.26
C VAL A 17 8.53 -22.82 -21.40
N LEU A 18 8.91 -21.63 -21.88
CA LEU A 18 9.90 -21.45 -22.95
C LEU A 18 11.32 -21.90 -22.56
N PHE A 19 11.63 -22.09 -21.26
CA PHE A 19 12.90 -22.68 -20.84
C PHE A 19 13.13 -24.08 -21.44
N LYS A 20 12.07 -24.86 -21.68
CA LYS A 20 12.17 -26.21 -22.25
C LYS A 20 12.55 -26.23 -23.74
N VAL A 21 12.50 -25.08 -24.43
CA VAL A 21 12.83 -24.99 -25.85
C VAL A 21 14.34 -24.88 -26.01
N THR A 22 15.00 -26.01 -26.25
CA THR A 22 16.47 -26.11 -26.24
C THR A 22 17.13 -26.16 -27.62
N SER A 23 16.39 -26.42 -28.71
CA SER A 23 16.96 -26.60 -30.05
C SER A 23 16.22 -25.81 -31.14
N GLY A 24 16.94 -25.48 -32.22
CA GLY A 24 16.42 -24.78 -33.41
C GLY A 24 16.42 -23.25 -33.31
N SER A 25 15.93 -22.59 -34.37
CA SER A 25 15.79 -21.12 -34.45
C SER A 25 14.92 -20.56 -33.33
N MET A 26 13.89 -21.32 -32.93
CA MET A 26 12.99 -20.95 -31.82
C MET A 26 13.68 -20.85 -30.46
N ALA A 27 14.78 -21.58 -30.23
CA ALA A 27 15.52 -21.50 -28.96
C ALA A 27 16.18 -20.12 -28.76
N LYS A 28 16.64 -19.47 -29.85
CA LYS A 28 17.22 -18.12 -29.78
C LYS A 28 16.16 -17.08 -29.40
N TRP A 29 14.99 -17.15 -30.04
CA TRP A 29 13.85 -16.28 -29.74
C TRP A 29 13.31 -16.49 -28.34
N ALA A 30 13.18 -17.75 -27.90
CA ALA A 30 12.79 -18.10 -26.55
C ALA A 30 13.76 -17.50 -25.52
N LYS A 31 15.08 -17.64 -25.73
CA LYS A 31 16.09 -17.05 -24.83
C LYS A 31 15.99 -15.52 -24.78
N LEU A 32 15.83 -14.86 -25.93
CA LEU A 32 15.68 -13.40 -26.00
C LEU A 32 14.43 -12.95 -25.25
N PHE A 33 13.28 -13.59 -25.48
CA PHE A 33 12.03 -13.29 -24.77
C PHE A 33 12.22 -13.37 -23.25
N ARG A 34 12.84 -14.45 -22.76
CA ARG A 34 13.08 -14.64 -21.32
C ARG A 34 13.94 -13.51 -20.72
N ILE A 35 14.97 -13.05 -21.43
CA ILE A 35 15.81 -11.91 -21.00
C ILE A 35 14.99 -10.63 -20.95
N VAL A 36 14.22 -10.33 -22.00
CA VAL A 36 13.38 -9.13 -22.07
C VAL A 36 12.34 -9.12 -20.96
N THR A 37 11.62 -10.23 -20.74
CA THR A 37 10.64 -10.36 -19.67
C THR A 37 11.27 -10.13 -18.30
N LEU A 38 12.46 -10.70 -18.05
CA LEU A 38 13.17 -10.54 -16.79
C LEU A 38 13.56 -9.07 -16.55
N VAL A 39 14.23 -8.44 -17.50
CA VAL A 39 14.69 -7.05 -17.39
C VAL A 39 13.50 -6.10 -17.23
N PHE A 40 12.45 -6.29 -18.03
CA PHE A 40 11.23 -5.50 -17.96
C PHE A 40 10.57 -5.60 -16.57
N SER A 41 10.41 -6.82 -16.06
CA SER A 41 9.76 -7.05 -14.76
C SER A 41 10.56 -6.46 -13.61
N ILE A 42 11.89 -6.65 -13.59
CA ILE A 42 12.79 -6.04 -12.59
C ILE A 42 12.66 -4.52 -12.63
N SER A 43 12.61 -3.92 -13.83
CA SER A 43 12.50 -2.48 -14.01
C SER A 43 11.18 -1.94 -13.45
N VAL A 44 10.05 -2.61 -13.76
CA VAL A 44 8.73 -2.24 -13.26
C VAL A 44 8.66 -2.33 -11.74
N PHE A 45 9.14 -3.43 -11.15
CA PHE A 45 9.14 -3.60 -9.70
C PHE A 45 10.07 -2.63 -8.99
N THR A 46 11.24 -2.33 -9.56
CA THR A 46 12.17 -1.34 -9.02
C THR A 46 11.55 0.05 -9.03
N TYR A 47 10.98 0.48 -10.17
CA TYR A 47 10.26 1.75 -10.26
C TYR A 47 9.12 1.83 -9.24
N TRP A 48 8.32 0.78 -9.12
CA TRP A 48 7.22 0.73 -8.17
C TRP A 48 7.67 0.79 -6.72
N PHE A 49 8.73 0.05 -6.38
CA PHE A 49 9.32 0.04 -5.05
C PHE A 49 9.82 1.43 -4.67
N ILE A 50 10.58 2.09 -5.53
CA ILE A 50 11.05 3.47 -5.31
C ILE A 50 9.87 4.41 -5.08
N LYS A 51 8.84 4.32 -5.94
CA LYS A 51 7.64 5.16 -5.82
C LYS A 51 6.86 4.93 -4.51
N LYS A 52 6.90 3.73 -3.95
CA LYS A 52 6.21 3.38 -2.69
C LYS A 52 7.05 3.62 -1.44
N SER A 53 8.37 3.47 -1.54
CA SER A 53 9.30 3.57 -0.41
C SER A 53 9.90 4.94 -0.20
N ALA A 54 9.94 5.79 -1.25
CA ALA A 54 10.31 7.18 -1.06
C ALA A 54 9.33 7.82 -0.06
N VAL A 55 9.86 8.25 1.09
CA VAL A 55 9.12 9.07 2.05
C VAL A 55 8.74 10.32 1.30
N ALA A 56 7.49 10.39 0.86
CA ALA A 56 6.96 11.59 0.26
C ALA A 56 6.88 12.63 1.39
N PHE A 57 7.95 13.40 1.58
CA PHE A 57 7.80 14.77 2.03
C PHE A 57 6.95 15.42 0.94
N VAL A 58 5.66 15.49 1.20
CA VAL A 58 4.71 16.05 0.25
C VAL A 58 4.77 17.56 0.47
N ASP A 59 5.28 18.29 -0.52
CA ASP A 59 5.18 19.75 -0.51
C ASP A 59 3.72 20.18 -0.32
N ASN A 60 3.50 21.22 0.50
CA ASN A 60 2.17 21.70 0.91
C ASN A 60 1.31 20.63 1.61
N SER A 61 1.90 19.91 2.56
CA SER A 61 1.17 18.97 3.42
C SER A 61 1.03 19.46 4.85
N VAL A 62 -0.04 19.01 5.49
CA VAL A 62 -0.28 19.21 6.93
C VAL A 62 0.43 18.09 7.68
N GLY A 63 1.31 18.42 8.62
CA GLY A 63 1.89 17.44 9.54
C GLY A 63 0.82 17.00 10.54
N LEU A 64 0.57 15.69 10.62
CA LEU A 64 -0.30 15.09 11.63
C LEU A 64 0.52 14.18 12.52
N GLN A 65 0.60 14.49 13.81
CA GLN A 65 1.16 13.62 14.83
C GLN A 65 0.04 12.87 15.55
N VAL A 66 0.03 11.54 15.43
CA VAL A 66 -0.89 10.68 16.19
C VAL A 66 -0.13 10.06 17.35
N VAL A 67 -0.54 10.38 18.58
CA VAL A 67 0.07 9.90 19.82
C VAL A 67 -0.86 8.88 20.47
N ASN A 68 -0.36 7.69 20.77
CA ASN A 68 -1.14 6.69 21.48
C ASN A 68 -0.88 6.81 23.00
N LYS A 69 -1.86 7.30 23.75
CA LYS A 69 -1.82 7.41 25.21
C LYS A 69 -2.58 6.27 25.92
N LEU A 70 -3.11 5.31 25.16
CA LEU A 70 -3.75 4.13 25.72
C LEU A 70 -2.70 3.09 26.16
N PRO A 71 -3.01 2.28 27.19
CA PRO A 71 -2.07 1.29 27.72
C PRO A 71 -1.78 0.12 26.77
N GLN A 72 -2.50 0.02 25.64
CA GLN A 72 -2.34 -1.05 24.67
C GLN A 72 -1.87 -0.51 23.31
N THR A 73 -1.12 -1.32 22.57
CA THR A 73 -0.73 -0.99 21.20
C THR A 73 -1.95 -1.03 20.30
N LEU A 74 -2.24 0.07 19.61
CA LEU A 74 -3.31 0.14 18.64
C LEU A 74 -2.77 0.24 17.23
N ASP A 75 -3.51 -0.32 16.29
CA ASP A 75 -3.25 -0.22 14.86
C ASP A 75 -4.03 0.94 14.27
N PHE A 76 -3.34 1.99 13.85
CA PHE A 76 -3.97 3.23 13.41
C PHE A 76 -4.05 3.35 11.90
N TYR A 77 -5.20 3.84 11.46
CA TYR A 77 -5.49 4.18 10.08
C TYR A 77 -6.00 5.61 10.02
N LEU A 78 -5.67 6.27 8.91
CA LEU A 78 -6.13 7.59 8.56
C LEU A 78 -7.00 7.50 7.32
N ILE A 79 -8.06 8.30 7.25
CA ILE A 79 -8.89 8.42 6.06
C ILE A 79 -8.99 9.90 5.70
N ASN A 80 -8.39 10.30 4.58
CA ASN A 80 -8.59 11.66 4.05
C ASN A 80 -9.92 11.72 3.30
N VAL A 81 -10.72 12.76 3.59
CA VAL A 81 -12.02 12.98 2.95
C VAL A 81 -11.86 13.99 1.83
N ASN A 82 -11.62 13.51 0.61
CA ASN A 82 -11.44 14.38 -0.54
C ASN A 82 -12.79 14.76 -1.14
N LYS A 83 -13.11 16.06 -1.15
CA LYS A 83 -14.30 16.63 -1.80
C LYS A 83 -13.88 17.15 -3.17
N THR A 84 -14.31 16.46 -4.23
CA THR A 84 -14.27 17.00 -5.60
C THR A 84 -15.70 17.34 -5.98
N ASP A 85 -15.94 18.43 -6.71
CA ASP A 85 -17.20 19.16 -6.97
C ASP A 85 -18.56 18.42 -6.94
N LYS A 86 -18.62 17.09 -7.10
CA LYS A 86 -19.83 16.26 -6.92
C LYS A 86 -19.65 14.91 -6.20
N ASN A 87 -18.43 14.49 -5.84
CA ASN A 87 -18.15 13.19 -5.22
C ASN A 87 -17.21 13.32 -4.01
N ILE A 88 -17.58 12.64 -2.92
CA ILE A 88 -16.71 12.44 -1.75
C ILE A 88 -15.93 11.15 -1.96
N THR A 89 -14.60 11.24 -1.95
CA THR A 89 -13.72 10.08 -2.04
C THR A 89 -12.96 9.91 -0.72
N LEU A 90 -13.09 8.73 -0.12
CA LEU A 90 -12.43 8.39 1.13
C LEU A 90 -11.13 7.65 0.82
N VAL A 91 -9.99 8.25 1.18
CA VAL A 91 -8.67 7.69 0.89
C VAL A 91 -8.06 7.15 2.18
N PRO A 92 -8.16 5.83 2.43
CA PRO A 92 -7.55 5.21 3.60
C PRO A 92 -6.04 5.10 3.44
N LYS A 93 -5.33 5.28 4.54
CA LYS A 93 -3.88 5.12 4.68
C LYS A 93 -3.60 4.44 6.02
N HIS A 94 -2.71 3.44 5.99
CA HIS A 94 -2.22 2.82 7.21
C HIS A 94 -1.11 3.67 7.82
N ILE A 95 -1.29 4.10 9.08
CA ILE A 95 -0.28 4.86 9.84
C ILE A 95 0.70 3.87 10.49
N GLY A 96 0.16 2.76 10.98
CA GLY A 96 0.91 1.70 11.62
C GLY A 96 0.47 1.42 13.05
N LYS A 97 1.15 0.45 13.66
CA LYS A 97 0.95 0.06 15.05
C LYS A 97 1.74 0.98 15.96
N ILE A 98 1.04 1.77 16.75
CA ILE A 98 1.64 2.75 17.66
C ILE A 98 1.56 2.19 19.09
N ARG A 99 2.73 2.04 19.72
CA ARG A 99 2.84 1.55 21.10
C ARG A 99 2.35 2.61 22.09
N PRO A 100 1.97 2.21 23.32
CA PRO A 100 1.65 3.15 24.39
C PRO A 100 2.76 4.18 24.60
N GLU A 101 2.41 5.45 24.72
CA GLU A 101 3.31 6.60 24.88
C GLU A 101 4.23 6.91 23.68
N TYR A 102 4.01 6.27 22.54
CA TYR A 102 4.71 6.59 21.29
C TYR A 102 3.79 7.33 20.31
N TYR A 103 4.41 7.94 19.31
CA TYR A 103 3.71 8.65 18.25
C TYR A 103 4.21 8.26 16.87
N ARG A 104 3.40 8.55 15.86
CA ARG A 104 3.83 8.58 14.46
C ARG A 104 3.40 9.89 13.82
N ILE A 105 4.24 10.38 12.92
CA ILE A 105 3.97 11.57 12.14
C ILE A 105 3.60 11.14 10.73
N GLU A 106 2.53 11.70 10.21
CA GLU A 106 2.05 11.51 8.85
C GLU A 106 1.87 12.85 8.16
N TYR A 107 2.27 12.92 6.89
CA TYR A 107 2.13 14.12 6.07
C TYR A 107 0.88 14.00 5.20
N LEU A 108 -0.07 14.92 5.39
CA LEU A 108 -1.39 14.87 4.77
C LEU A 108 -1.49 15.86 3.63
N LYS A 109 -1.69 15.34 2.42
CA LYS A 109 -2.01 16.18 1.26
C LYS A 109 -3.48 16.57 1.32
N MET A 110 -3.73 17.84 1.60
CA MET A 110 -5.06 18.40 1.86
C MET A 110 -5.55 19.34 0.74
N ASP A 111 -4.96 19.30 -0.45
CA ASP A 111 -5.36 20.16 -1.59
C ASP A 111 -6.85 20.07 -1.94
N LYS A 112 -7.45 18.90 -1.74
CA LYS A 112 -8.86 18.58 -2.06
C LYS A 112 -9.66 18.15 -0.84
N SER A 113 -9.13 18.37 0.36
CA SER A 113 -9.72 17.88 1.59
C SER A 113 -9.55 18.90 2.71
N ASP A 114 -10.59 19.04 3.52
CA ASP A 114 -10.59 19.90 4.71
C ASP A 114 -10.89 19.06 5.96
N GLU A 115 -10.76 17.74 5.85
CA GLU A 115 -11.21 16.79 6.87
C GLU A 115 -10.53 15.44 6.74
N TYR A 116 -10.14 14.87 7.87
CA TYR A 116 -9.67 13.49 7.95
C TYR A 116 -10.28 12.76 9.14
N TRP A 117 -10.29 11.44 9.07
CA TRP A 117 -10.72 10.56 10.14
C TRP A 117 -9.55 9.72 10.64
N ILE A 118 -9.46 9.56 11.95
CA ILE A 118 -8.52 8.62 12.59
C ILE A 118 -9.32 7.45 13.09
N VAL A 119 -8.83 6.25 12.78
CA VAL A 119 -9.39 4.98 13.23
C VAL A 119 -8.31 4.20 13.96
N GLY A 120 -8.62 3.69 15.15
CA GLY A 120 -7.73 2.84 15.93
C GLY A 120 -8.35 1.47 16.17
N TYR A 121 -7.58 0.42 15.87
CA TYR A 121 -7.97 -0.96 16.06
C TYR A 121 -7.18 -1.61 17.19
N LEU A 122 -7.88 -2.36 18.03
CA LEU A 122 -7.27 -3.32 18.94
C LEU A 122 -7.29 -4.71 18.28
N GLY A 123 -6.11 -5.20 17.88
CA GLY A 123 -6.03 -6.42 17.08
C GLY A 123 -6.54 -6.23 15.65
N LYS A 124 -7.05 -7.30 15.01
CA LYS A 124 -7.36 -7.29 13.56
C LYS A 124 -8.74 -6.75 13.17
N LYS A 125 -9.72 -6.77 14.08
CA LYS A 125 -11.13 -6.52 13.73
C LYS A 125 -11.88 -5.60 14.70
N ASN A 126 -11.31 -5.32 15.87
CA ASN A 126 -11.99 -4.55 16.90
C ASN A 126 -11.64 -3.07 16.75
N LEU A 127 -12.53 -2.29 16.16
CA LEU A 127 -12.42 -0.83 16.10
C LEU A 127 -12.77 -0.29 17.48
N VAL A 128 -11.80 0.34 18.13
CA VAL A 128 -11.93 0.86 19.51
C VAL A 128 -11.79 2.38 19.58
N TYR A 129 -11.32 2.99 18.49
CA TYR A 129 -11.18 4.43 18.38
C TYR A 129 -11.64 4.92 17.01
N PHE A 130 -12.46 5.97 16.99
CA PHE A 130 -12.85 6.72 15.82
C PHE A 130 -13.03 8.20 16.18
N SER A 131 -12.36 9.07 15.44
CA SER A 131 -12.51 10.51 15.53
C SER A 131 -12.46 11.19 14.18
N GLN A 132 -13.34 12.15 13.94
CA GLN A 132 -13.39 13.03 12.79
C GLN A 132 -12.75 14.37 13.15
N HIS A 133 -11.86 14.86 12.28
CA HIS A 133 -11.14 16.12 12.47
C HIS A 133 -11.29 16.99 11.23
N SER A 134 -11.70 18.24 11.41
CA SER A 134 -11.70 19.24 10.35
C SER A 134 -10.40 20.06 10.39
N VAL A 135 -9.91 20.44 9.22
CA VAL A 135 -8.67 21.20 9.02
C VAL A 135 -9.01 22.56 8.42
N PRO A 136 -9.48 23.52 9.23
CA PRO A 136 -9.85 24.84 8.73
C PRO A 136 -8.63 25.66 8.29
N ASN A 137 -7.47 25.44 8.91
CA ASN A 137 -6.20 26.05 8.52
C ASN A 137 -5.18 24.96 8.19
N LYS A 138 -4.71 24.96 6.94
CA LYS A 138 -3.76 23.97 6.41
C LYS A 138 -2.29 24.34 6.66
N ASN A 139 -2.03 25.50 7.27
CA ASN A 139 -0.68 25.96 7.61
C ASN A 139 -0.26 25.59 9.03
N ILE A 140 -1.09 24.83 9.76
CA ILE A 140 -0.85 24.45 11.16
C ILE A 140 -0.78 22.93 11.25
N ASP A 141 0.30 22.43 11.85
CA ASP A 141 0.45 21.02 12.17
C ASP A 141 -0.54 20.60 13.26
N GLN A 142 -1.04 19.38 13.16
CA GLN A 142 -2.05 18.83 14.05
C GLN A 142 -1.46 17.73 14.93
N ILE A 143 -1.86 17.74 16.19
CA ILE A 143 -1.50 16.69 17.15
C ILE A 143 -2.81 16.07 17.65
N VAL A 144 -2.94 14.76 17.52
CA VAL A 144 -4.08 13.99 18.03
C VAL A 144 -3.59 13.00 19.06
N GLU A 145 -4.00 13.22 20.30
CA GLU A 145 -3.73 12.32 21.41
C GLU A 145 -4.90 11.37 21.64
N VAL A 146 -4.62 10.09 21.52
CA VAL A 146 -5.62 9.03 21.72
C VAL A 146 -5.52 8.55 23.17
N GLN A 147 -6.28 9.20 24.04
CA GLN A 147 -6.27 8.94 25.49
C GLN A 147 -7.36 7.94 25.92
N ASN A 148 -8.46 7.85 25.17
CA ASN A 148 -9.62 7.04 25.53
C ASN A 148 -10.12 6.23 24.33
N TYR A 149 -10.80 5.13 24.60
CA TYR A 149 -11.61 4.44 23.60
C TYR A 149 -12.85 5.29 23.29
N ILE A 150 -12.88 5.90 22.11
CA ILE A 150 -13.94 6.82 21.71
C ILE A 150 -14.46 6.39 20.35
N ASN A 151 -15.77 6.36 20.20
CA ASN A 151 -16.39 6.32 18.88
C ASN A 151 -17.31 7.55 18.74
N GLN A 152 -16.79 8.61 18.12
CA GLN A 152 -17.52 9.88 18.00
C GLN A 152 -18.84 9.74 17.22
N SER A 153 -18.93 8.81 16.27
CA SER A 153 -20.13 8.59 15.47
C SER A 153 -20.18 7.16 14.96
N MET A 154 -21.19 6.40 15.41
CA MET A 154 -21.38 5.00 15.01
C MET A 154 -21.47 4.88 13.48
N LYS A 155 -22.29 5.71 12.85
CA LYS A 155 -22.51 5.70 11.40
C LYS A 155 -21.21 5.93 10.61
N LEU A 156 -20.43 6.96 10.98
CA LEU A 156 -19.18 7.27 10.29
C LEU A 156 -18.09 6.22 10.58
N SER A 157 -18.05 5.69 11.80
CA SER A 157 -17.13 4.61 12.17
C SER A 157 -17.37 3.32 11.38
N GLU A 158 -18.63 2.99 11.08
CA GLU A 158 -18.96 1.84 10.22
C GLU A 158 -18.51 2.07 8.78
N THR A 159 -18.71 3.28 8.24
CA THR A 159 -18.20 3.66 6.92
C THR A 159 -16.67 3.58 6.87
N ALA A 160 -16.01 4.13 7.89
CA ALA A 160 -14.56 4.08 8.04
C ALA A 160 -14.05 2.65 8.11
N LYS A 161 -14.72 1.79 8.89
CA LYS A 161 -14.39 0.37 9.02
C LYS A 161 -14.47 -0.35 7.68
N LYS A 162 -15.55 -0.17 6.93
CA LYS A 162 -15.71 -0.75 5.57
C LYS A 162 -14.57 -0.29 4.64
N GLN A 163 -14.18 0.97 4.73
CA GLN A 163 -13.11 1.51 3.89
C GLN A 163 -11.73 0.95 4.25
N VAL A 164 -11.43 0.80 5.55
CA VAL A 164 -10.20 0.17 6.03
C VAL A 164 -10.16 -1.31 5.67
N ASP A 165 -11.27 -2.04 5.81
CA ASP A 165 -11.36 -3.46 5.46
C ASP A 165 -11.14 -3.67 3.96
N ALA A 166 -11.76 -2.84 3.10
CA ALA A 166 -11.55 -2.89 1.65
C ALA A 166 -10.09 -2.58 1.28
N TYR A 167 -9.48 -1.58 1.91
CA TYR A 167 -8.07 -1.24 1.72
C TYR A 167 -7.13 -2.39 2.10
N ASN A 168 -7.36 -3.00 3.26
CA ASN A 168 -6.58 -4.15 3.73
C ASN A 168 -6.74 -5.36 2.80
N TYR A 169 -7.96 -5.61 2.33
CA TYR A 169 -8.24 -6.69 1.37
C TYR A 169 -7.49 -6.49 0.05
N GLU A 170 -7.59 -5.30 -0.56
CA GLU A 170 -6.89 -5.00 -1.81
C GLU A 170 -5.38 -5.05 -1.65
N ASN A 171 -4.83 -4.55 -0.54
CA ASN A 171 -3.40 -4.67 -0.25
C ASN A 171 -2.95 -6.11 -0.06
N THR A 172 -3.75 -6.94 0.61
CA THR A 172 -3.44 -8.37 0.80
C THR A 172 -3.46 -9.09 -0.54
N LYS A 173 -4.49 -8.85 -1.35
CA LYS A 173 -4.61 -9.40 -2.71
C LYS A 173 -3.43 -8.99 -3.59
N LEU A 174 -3.06 -7.71 -3.59
CA LEU A 174 -1.89 -7.21 -4.32
C LEU A 174 -0.60 -7.84 -3.80
N GLY A 175 -0.45 -7.97 -2.48
CA GLY A 175 0.69 -8.63 -1.85
C GLY A 175 0.89 -10.05 -2.34
N ILE A 176 -0.19 -10.85 -2.41
CA ILE A 176 -0.16 -12.21 -2.95
C ILE A 176 0.38 -12.22 -4.38
N TRP A 177 -0.18 -11.40 -5.27
CA TRP A 177 0.28 -11.32 -6.66
C TRP A 177 1.75 -10.93 -6.79
N ILE A 178 2.19 -9.92 -6.04
CA ILE A 178 3.59 -9.46 -6.05
C ILE A 178 4.53 -10.57 -5.55
N THR A 179 4.16 -11.28 -4.48
CA THR A 179 4.98 -12.39 -3.97
C THR A 179 5.10 -13.54 -4.96
N LEU A 180 4.02 -13.88 -5.67
CA LEU A 180 4.03 -14.88 -6.73
C LEU A 180 4.95 -14.45 -7.89
N ASP A 181 4.89 -13.19 -8.30
CA ASP A 181 5.76 -12.65 -9.36
C ASP A 181 7.23 -12.67 -8.96
N PHE A 182 7.56 -12.28 -7.72
CA PHE A 182 8.94 -12.37 -7.24
C PHE A 182 9.45 -13.81 -7.20
N LEU A 183 8.61 -14.78 -6.85
CA LEU A 183 8.98 -16.19 -6.93
C LEU A 183 9.27 -16.62 -8.37
N LEU A 184 8.41 -16.24 -9.32
CA LEU A 184 8.62 -16.55 -10.75
C LEU A 184 9.84 -15.84 -11.33
N LEU A 185 10.10 -14.60 -10.92
CA LEU A 185 11.28 -13.84 -11.34
C LEU A 185 12.56 -14.48 -10.82
N PHE A 186 12.58 -14.85 -9.54
CA PHE A 186 13.71 -15.57 -8.96
C PHE A 186 13.98 -16.88 -9.71
N LEU A 187 12.93 -17.67 -9.99
CA LEU A 187 13.08 -18.93 -10.72
C LEU A 187 13.58 -18.70 -12.16
N ASN A 188 13.01 -17.72 -12.88
CA ASN A 188 13.45 -17.37 -14.23
C ASN A 188 14.91 -16.91 -14.26
N LEU A 189 15.33 -16.10 -13.28
CA LEU A 189 16.70 -15.63 -13.11
C LEU A 189 17.67 -16.80 -12.92
N VAL A 190 17.38 -17.67 -11.94
CA VAL A 190 18.22 -18.84 -11.63
C VAL A 190 18.35 -19.76 -12.85
N LEU A 191 17.24 -20.06 -13.53
CA LEU A 191 17.25 -20.92 -14.73
C LEU A 191 17.97 -20.29 -15.92
N LEU A 192 18.04 -18.96 -15.99
CA LEU A 192 18.77 -18.26 -17.06
C LEU A 192 20.27 -18.20 -16.79
N LEU A 193 20.68 -18.11 -15.52
CA LEU A 193 22.07 -18.08 -15.08
C LEU A 193 22.69 -19.48 -14.92
N ARG A 194 21.87 -20.52 -14.76
CA ARG A 194 22.34 -21.91 -14.65
C ARG A 194 23.12 -22.28 -15.92
N LYS A 195 24.41 -22.57 -15.78
CA LYS A 195 25.21 -23.20 -16.85
C LYS A 195 24.60 -24.58 -17.14
N ASN A 196 24.28 -24.83 -18.40
CA ASN A 196 24.03 -26.20 -18.85
C ASN A 196 25.34 -26.97 -18.64
N LYS A 197 25.32 -27.95 -17.74
CA LYS A 197 26.36 -28.99 -17.70
C LYS A 197 26.22 -29.85 -18.95
#